data_AF-A0A1U9KCB6-F1
#
_entry.id   AF-A0A1U9KCB6-F1
#
_cell.length_a   1.000
_cell.length_b   1.000
_cell.length_c   1.000
_cell.angle_alpha   90.00
_cell.angle_beta   90.00
_cell.angle_gamma   90.00
#
_symmetry.space_group_name_H-M   'P 1'
#
loop_
_entity.id
_entity.type
_entity.pdbx_description
1 polymer ?
#
loop_
_entity_poly.entity_id
_entity_poly.type
_entity_poly.pdbx_seq_one_letter_code
_entity_poly.pdbx_strand_id
1 'polypeptide(L)'
;MASSLNSFSGVSILVVDTGRKGEMRQCEALVNACGLPWRFIGNDLIPLDEPMLILSFGRALRQAWRLKAAFGGRPRIIQLGRPRLKAPSDLDLILLMPQDDYPEGPQTLHLNMPLNGADILRPAIPVDTTQGPVSVLLGGPTRHFGFSSHDAMVLLSRAERLAAATDTELRVVPGPRTPDHVMKIVEERYCQTPDRIDRQPLSTVLKKSGRLVVTSDSASLIADAWRTGKPTWLYPLPVRLPPVQRLKIMADHITPELRYTLIRRGWLAGGTDFTRWHQALVRQGLVRPLTEQGLKEPDWRMSCPAPDGELRACRDRVLALVADRLPVSGRVER
;
A
#
# COMPACT_ATOMS: atom_id res chain seq x y z
N MET A 1 23.26 -4.78 33.63
CA MET A 1 22.26 -4.60 32.54
C MET A 1 22.93 -3.99 31.30
N ALA A 2 23.88 -4.70 30.69
CA ALA A 2 24.63 -4.21 29.52
C ALA A 2 25.14 -5.39 28.67
N SER A 3 24.32 -6.42 28.47
CA SER A 3 24.72 -7.64 27.73
C SER A 3 23.77 -8.02 26.58
N SER A 4 22.77 -7.19 26.23
CA SER A 4 21.81 -7.49 25.16
C SER A 4 22.02 -6.67 23.87
N LEU A 5 23.06 -5.83 23.79
CA LEU A 5 23.31 -4.96 22.63
C LEU A 5 24.36 -5.52 21.64
N ASN A 6 25.05 -6.61 21.98
CA ASN A 6 26.10 -7.21 21.14
C ASN A 6 25.63 -8.41 20.28
N SER A 7 24.34 -8.76 20.28
CA SER A 7 23.81 -9.93 19.55
C SER A 7 23.41 -9.67 18.08
N PHE A 8 23.57 -8.43 17.59
CA PHE A 8 23.16 -8.03 16.23
C PHE A 8 24.31 -7.67 15.30
N SER A 9 25.58 -7.94 15.68
CA SER A 9 26.74 -7.73 14.80
C SER A 9 26.69 -8.71 13.61
N GLY A 10 26.03 -8.29 12.53
CA GLY A 10 25.85 -9.07 11.30
C GLY A 10 24.41 -9.23 10.83
N VAL A 11 23.42 -8.76 11.59
CA VAL A 11 22.02 -8.73 11.14
C VAL A 11 21.75 -7.41 10.43
N SER A 12 21.59 -7.44 9.12
CA SER A 12 21.25 -6.27 8.31
C SER A 12 20.17 -6.58 7.27
N ILE A 13 19.37 -5.55 6.95
CA ILE A 13 18.36 -5.58 5.90
C ILE A 13 18.82 -4.70 4.74
N LEU A 14 18.92 -5.28 3.56
CA LEU A 14 19.16 -4.55 2.32
C LEU A 14 17.84 -4.31 1.59
N VAL A 15 17.45 -3.05 1.40
CA VAL A 15 16.22 -2.69 0.72
C VAL A 15 16.50 -2.31 -0.72
N VAL A 16 15.92 -3.04 -1.67
CA VAL A 16 16.10 -2.78 -3.10
C VAL A 16 15.26 -1.57 -3.52
N ASP A 17 15.90 -0.53 -4.03
CA ASP A 17 15.22 0.68 -4.49
C ASP A 17 14.44 0.42 -5.79
N THR A 18 13.18 0.83 -5.79
CA THR A 18 12.24 0.69 -6.90
C THR A 18 12.12 1.98 -7.74
N GLY A 19 12.65 3.10 -7.25
CA GLY A 19 12.41 4.46 -7.74
C GLY A 19 10.99 4.97 -7.48
N ARG A 20 10.13 4.17 -6.85
CA ARG A 20 8.71 4.47 -6.64
C ARG A 20 8.45 4.83 -5.19
N LYS A 21 8.31 6.12 -4.90
CA LYS A 21 8.09 6.67 -3.54
C LYS A 21 7.05 5.90 -2.71
N GLY A 22 5.92 5.48 -3.31
CA GLY A 22 4.88 4.73 -2.61
C GLY A 22 5.26 3.28 -2.25
N GLU A 23 6.08 2.62 -3.06
CA GLU A 23 6.63 1.29 -2.74
C GLU A 23 7.72 1.44 -1.65
N MET A 24 8.57 2.47 -1.79
CA MET A 24 9.66 2.75 -0.84
C MET A 24 9.15 3.08 0.57
N ARG A 25 8.11 3.93 0.71
CA ARG A 25 7.51 4.25 2.02
C ARG A 25 6.98 3.01 2.76
N GLN A 26 6.53 1.98 2.04
CA GLN A 26 6.05 0.74 2.66
C GLN A 26 7.21 -0.15 3.12
N CYS A 27 8.28 -0.22 2.32
CA CYS A 27 9.51 -0.89 2.73
C CYS A 27 10.10 -0.21 3.97
N GLU A 28 10.20 1.12 3.98
CA GLU A 28 10.68 1.93 5.12
C GLU A 28 9.87 1.69 6.38
N ALA A 29 8.54 1.70 6.30
CA ALA A 29 7.67 1.43 7.44
C ALA A 29 8.01 0.08 8.09
N LEU A 30 8.19 -0.97 7.27
CA LEU A 30 8.53 -2.30 7.75
C LEU A 30 9.93 -2.36 8.38
N VAL A 31 10.97 -1.90 7.68
CA VAL A 31 12.35 -2.01 8.20
C VAL A 31 12.58 -1.15 9.45
N ASN A 32 11.93 0.01 9.53
CA ASN A 32 11.95 0.84 10.74
C ASN A 32 11.26 0.13 11.91
N ALA A 33 10.13 -0.54 11.66
CA ALA A 33 9.43 -1.31 12.70
C ALA A 33 10.26 -2.52 13.19
N CYS A 34 11.11 -3.11 12.35
CA CYS A 34 12.01 -4.19 12.74
C CYS A 34 13.10 -3.75 13.72
N GLY A 35 13.50 -2.48 13.71
CA GLY A 35 14.59 -1.99 14.57
C GLY A 35 15.96 -2.60 14.24
N LEU A 36 16.12 -3.20 13.06
CA LEU A 36 17.38 -3.78 12.58
C LEU A 36 18.14 -2.76 11.70
N PRO A 37 19.48 -2.80 11.67
CA PRO A 37 20.25 -1.99 10.72
C PRO A 37 19.81 -2.24 9.28
N TRP A 38 19.53 -1.18 8.54
CA TRP A 38 19.09 -1.29 7.16
C TRP A 38 19.63 -0.16 6.28
N ARG A 39 19.70 -0.41 4.97
CA ARG A 39 20.04 0.62 3.97
C ARG A 39 19.43 0.31 2.62
N PHE A 40 19.32 1.35 1.80
CA PHE A 40 18.93 1.20 0.40
C PHE A 40 20.10 0.72 -0.47
N ILE A 41 19.74 0.01 -1.54
CA ILE A 41 20.63 -0.27 -2.65
C ILE A 41 19.96 0.09 -3.97
N GLY A 42 20.71 0.79 -4.81
CA GLY A 42 20.30 1.08 -6.18
C GLY A 42 20.11 -0.21 -6.97
N ASN A 43 19.29 -0.13 -8.02
CA ASN A 43 19.14 -1.23 -8.94
C ASN A 43 20.49 -1.55 -9.60
N ASP A 44 20.74 -2.83 -9.88
CA ASP A 44 21.97 -3.35 -10.51
C ASP A 44 23.28 -3.24 -9.70
N LEU A 45 23.26 -2.68 -8.48
CA LEU A 45 24.42 -2.66 -7.59
C LEU A 45 24.50 -3.94 -6.73
N ILE A 46 25.72 -4.36 -6.40
CA ILE A 46 26.01 -5.44 -5.45
C ILE A 46 26.88 -4.85 -4.33
N PRO A 47 26.48 -4.96 -3.05
CA PRO A 47 27.28 -4.44 -1.95
C PRO A 47 28.47 -5.33 -1.62
N LEU A 48 29.45 -4.80 -0.89
CA LEU A 48 30.60 -5.55 -0.41
C LEU A 48 30.24 -6.45 0.78
N ASP A 49 29.43 -5.92 1.69
CA ASP A 49 28.91 -6.61 2.87
C ASP A 49 27.67 -7.46 2.52
N GLU A 50 27.67 -8.70 3.00
CA GLU A 50 26.54 -9.62 2.84
C GLU A 50 25.39 -9.23 3.78
N PRO A 51 24.17 -9.01 3.26
CA PRO A 51 23.02 -8.79 4.11
C PRO A 51 22.43 -10.11 4.61
N MET A 52 21.82 -10.08 5.79
CA MET A 52 21.05 -11.24 6.28
C MET A 52 19.73 -11.37 5.51
N LEU A 53 19.08 -10.24 5.28
CA LEU A 53 17.76 -10.14 4.65
C LEU A 53 17.82 -9.18 3.46
N ILE A 54 17.10 -9.53 2.39
CA ILE A 54 16.87 -8.65 1.24
C ILE A 54 15.38 -8.36 1.17
N LEU A 55 15.02 -7.08 1.27
CA LEU A 55 13.65 -6.60 1.12
C LEU A 55 13.45 -6.07 -0.29
N SER A 56 12.39 -6.52 -0.96
CA SER A 56 12.04 -6.04 -2.30
C SER A 56 10.54 -5.85 -2.46
N PHE A 57 10.14 -4.97 -3.38
CA PHE A 57 8.73 -4.71 -3.71
C PHE A 57 8.51 -4.92 -5.21
N GLY A 58 7.49 -5.70 -5.57
CA GLY A 58 6.97 -5.75 -6.94
C GLY A 58 8.02 -6.19 -7.97
N ARG A 59 8.50 -5.25 -8.81
CA ARG A 59 9.48 -5.56 -9.87
C ARG A 59 10.92 -5.69 -9.34
N ALA A 60 11.21 -5.16 -8.15
CA ALA A 60 12.53 -5.24 -7.53
C ALA A 60 12.95 -6.67 -7.15
N LEU A 61 12.00 -7.62 -7.16
CA LEU A 61 12.28 -9.04 -6.89
C LEU A 61 13.39 -9.60 -7.79
N ARG A 62 13.48 -9.16 -9.05
CA ARG A 62 14.55 -9.61 -9.96
C ARG A 62 15.94 -9.26 -9.41
N GLN A 63 16.11 -8.05 -8.89
CA GLN A 63 17.38 -7.61 -8.32
C GLN A 63 17.64 -8.29 -6.97
N ALA A 64 16.61 -8.52 -6.14
CA ALA A 64 16.75 -9.28 -4.92
C ALA A 64 17.32 -10.69 -5.16
N TRP A 65 16.89 -11.34 -6.24
CA TRP A 65 17.45 -12.64 -6.65
C TRP A 65 18.90 -12.55 -7.10
N ARG A 66 19.28 -11.53 -7.88
CA ARG A 66 20.68 -11.31 -8.28
C ARG A 66 21.58 -11.13 -7.07
N LEU A 67 21.12 -10.36 -6.09
CA LEU A 67 21.80 -10.16 -4.81
C LEU A 67 21.91 -11.47 -4.02
N LYS A 68 20.80 -12.23 -3.86
CA LYS A 68 20.83 -13.54 -3.20
C LYS A 68 21.83 -14.49 -3.87
N ALA A 69 21.87 -14.53 -5.20
CA ALA A 69 22.83 -15.35 -5.96
C ALA A 69 24.28 -14.88 -5.76
N ALA A 70 24.55 -13.57 -5.77
CA ALA A 70 25.89 -13.02 -5.56
C ALA A 70 26.48 -13.39 -4.18
N PHE A 71 25.64 -13.61 -3.18
CA PHE A 71 26.06 -14.04 -1.83
C PHE A 71 25.92 -15.55 -1.59
N GLY A 72 25.85 -16.36 -2.66
CA GLY A 72 25.81 -17.82 -2.57
C GLY A 72 24.48 -18.39 -2.05
N GLY A 73 23.37 -17.68 -2.26
CA GLY A 73 22.02 -18.13 -1.87
C GLY A 73 21.66 -17.91 -0.40
N ARG A 74 22.58 -17.40 0.41
CA ARG A 74 22.45 -17.29 1.87
C ARG A 74 21.45 -16.22 2.36
N PRO A 75 21.35 -15.02 1.76
CA PRO A 75 20.37 -14.03 2.20
C PRO A 75 18.92 -14.51 2.01
N ARG A 76 18.05 -14.23 2.98
CA ARG A 76 16.61 -14.51 2.85
C ARG A 76 15.91 -13.35 2.13
N ILE A 77 14.92 -13.65 1.28
CA ILE A 77 14.15 -12.64 0.54
C ILE A 77 12.78 -12.44 1.19
N ILE A 78 12.51 -11.19 1.55
CA ILE A 78 11.19 -10.70 1.92
C ILE A 78 10.64 -9.89 0.74
N GLN A 79 9.47 -10.28 0.25
CA GLN A 79 8.85 -9.72 -0.94
C GLN A 79 7.53 -9.02 -0.57
N LEU A 80 7.45 -7.70 -0.79
CA LEU A 80 6.20 -6.94 -0.72
C LEU A 80 5.47 -6.95 -2.06
N GLY A 81 4.18 -7.27 -1.99
CA GLY A 81 3.33 -7.51 -3.13
C GLY A 81 3.65 -8.83 -3.83
N ARG A 82 2.68 -9.35 -4.57
CA ARG A 82 2.80 -10.66 -5.22
C ARG A 82 4.04 -10.76 -6.13
N PRO A 83 4.80 -11.87 -6.05
CA PRO A 83 5.92 -12.11 -6.94
C PRO A 83 5.45 -12.36 -8.38
N ARG A 84 6.31 -12.07 -9.36
CA ARG A 84 6.07 -12.36 -10.77
C ARG A 84 6.85 -13.59 -11.19
N LEU A 85 6.13 -14.61 -11.70
CA LEU A 85 6.70 -15.81 -12.34
C LEU A 85 7.77 -16.51 -11.48
N LYS A 86 7.48 -16.62 -10.17
CA LYS A 86 8.28 -17.35 -9.19
C LYS A 86 7.35 -18.14 -8.30
N ALA A 87 7.76 -19.36 -7.97
CA ALA A 87 7.02 -20.18 -7.04
C ALA A 87 7.09 -19.52 -5.67
N PRO A 88 6.00 -19.52 -4.88
CA PRO A 88 6.04 -19.03 -3.51
C PRO A 88 7.21 -19.67 -2.74
N SER A 89 7.45 -20.97 -2.94
CA SER A 89 8.46 -21.78 -2.23
C SER A 89 9.89 -21.27 -2.38
N ASP A 90 10.16 -20.45 -3.39
CA ASP A 90 11.48 -19.89 -3.63
C ASP A 90 11.76 -18.64 -2.77
N LEU A 91 10.75 -18.16 -2.03
CA LEU A 91 10.80 -16.95 -1.21
C LEU A 91 10.57 -17.29 0.25
N ASP A 92 11.26 -16.55 1.12
CA ASP A 92 11.25 -16.78 2.56
C ASP A 92 10.02 -16.13 3.24
N LEU A 93 9.57 -14.97 2.75
CA LEU A 93 8.33 -14.30 3.18
C LEU A 93 7.73 -13.44 2.06
N ILE A 94 6.42 -13.51 1.89
CA ILE A 94 5.65 -12.76 0.90
C ILE A 94 4.56 -11.98 1.64
N LEU A 95 4.67 -10.65 1.63
CA LEU A 95 3.70 -9.73 2.20
C LEU A 95 2.78 -9.25 1.08
N LEU A 96 1.63 -9.91 0.92
CA LEU A 96 0.69 -9.65 -0.17
C LEU A 96 -0.09 -8.36 0.09
N MET A 97 -0.19 -7.50 -0.92
CA MET A 97 -0.98 -6.27 -0.82
C MET A 97 -2.48 -6.61 -0.80
N PRO A 98 -3.36 -5.73 -0.29
CA PRO A 98 -4.78 -6.06 -0.13
C PRO A 98 -5.49 -6.39 -1.45
N GLN A 99 -5.11 -5.69 -2.51
CA GLN A 99 -5.60 -5.94 -3.87
C GLN A 99 -4.97 -7.15 -4.55
N ASP A 100 -3.92 -7.77 -3.99
CA ASP A 100 -3.27 -8.90 -4.64
C ASP A 100 -4.14 -10.16 -4.58
N ASP A 101 -4.22 -10.84 -5.72
CA ASP A 101 -4.90 -12.13 -5.85
C ASP A 101 -3.84 -13.20 -6.11
N TYR A 102 -3.46 -13.87 -5.00
CA TYR A 102 -2.34 -14.80 -4.89
C TYR A 102 -2.70 -15.90 -3.89
N PRO A 103 -2.26 -17.16 -4.10
CA PRO A 103 -2.58 -18.27 -3.21
C PRO A 103 -1.98 -18.08 -1.81
N GLU A 104 -2.73 -18.47 -0.79
CA GLU A 104 -2.26 -18.51 0.59
C GLU A 104 -1.27 -19.66 0.82
N GLY A 105 -0.38 -19.49 1.78
CA GLY A 105 0.61 -20.47 2.20
C GLY A 105 1.39 -20.03 3.44
N PRO A 106 2.25 -20.91 3.98
CA PRO A 106 2.98 -20.65 5.23
C PRO A 106 3.98 -19.49 5.12
N GLN A 107 4.46 -19.15 3.93
CA GLN A 107 5.30 -17.96 3.69
C GLN A 107 4.51 -16.70 3.31
N THR A 108 3.18 -16.74 3.18
CA THR A 108 2.39 -15.58 2.78
C THR A 108 1.72 -14.93 3.98
N LEU A 109 1.71 -13.60 4.02
CA LEU A 109 0.87 -12.80 4.91
C LEU A 109 0.08 -11.82 4.04
N HIS A 110 -1.25 -11.92 4.07
CA HIS A 110 -2.12 -11.02 3.31
C HIS A 110 -2.51 -9.82 4.16
N LEU A 111 -2.21 -8.63 3.66
CA LEU A 111 -2.52 -7.36 4.34
C LEU A 111 -3.91 -6.88 3.94
N ASN A 112 -4.59 -6.19 4.85
CA ASN A 112 -5.86 -5.50 4.67
C ASN A 112 -5.64 -4.05 4.19
N MET A 113 -4.49 -3.46 4.57
CA MET A 113 -4.03 -2.15 4.11
C MET A 113 -2.54 -2.16 3.71
N PRO A 114 -2.13 -1.34 2.72
CA PRO A 114 -0.71 -1.03 2.50
C PRO A 114 -0.04 -0.51 3.76
N LEU A 115 1.27 -0.73 3.93
CA LEU A 115 1.99 -0.37 5.17
C LEU A 115 2.35 1.13 5.31
N ASN A 116 2.11 1.94 4.27
CA ASN A 116 2.54 3.35 4.30
C ASN A 116 1.75 4.15 5.36
N GLY A 117 2.49 4.89 6.19
CA GLY A 117 1.88 5.66 7.28
C GLY A 117 1.42 4.81 8.48
N ALA A 118 1.64 3.48 8.47
CA ALA A 118 1.43 2.64 9.64
C ALA A 118 2.46 2.98 10.73
N ASP A 119 2.03 2.93 11.98
CA ASP A 119 2.87 3.17 13.15
C ASP A 119 2.64 2.05 14.16
N ILE A 120 3.73 1.39 14.57
CA ILE A 120 3.67 0.27 15.50
C ILE A 120 3.17 0.67 16.90
N LEU A 121 3.32 1.95 17.25
CA LEU A 121 2.85 2.55 18.49
C LEU A 121 1.36 2.90 18.44
N ARG A 122 0.74 2.89 17.25
CA ARG A 122 -0.67 3.19 17.02
C ARG A 122 -1.39 1.98 16.40
N PRO A 123 -1.66 0.91 17.19
CA PRO A 123 -2.23 -0.33 16.68
C PRO A 123 -3.72 -0.24 16.33
N ALA A 124 -4.36 0.90 16.61
CA ALA A 124 -5.74 1.17 16.24
C ALA A 124 -5.86 2.59 15.70
N ILE A 125 -6.62 2.73 14.63
CA ILE A 125 -6.99 4.00 14.04
C ILE A 125 -8.16 4.56 14.83
N PRO A 126 -8.03 5.73 15.48
CA PRO A 126 -9.14 6.33 16.20
C PRO A 126 -10.21 6.81 15.22
N VAL A 127 -11.40 7.08 15.74
CA VAL A 127 -12.37 7.90 15.02
C VAL A 127 -12.00 9.36 15.29
N ASP A 128 -11.50 10.07 14.28
CA ASP A 128 -11.03 11.45 14.42
C ASP A 128 -12.17 12.46 14.17
N THR A 129 -11.92 13.71 14.56
CA THR A 129 -12.79 14.86 14.38
C THR A 129 -12.96 15.23 12.90
N THR A 130 -14.10 15.84 12.58
CA THR A 130 -14.44 16.32 11.24
C THR A 130 -14.05 17.79 11.03
N GLN A 131 -13.17 18.35 11.87
CA GLN A 131 -12.78 19.76 11.79
C GLN A 131 -11.74 19.97 10.69
N GLY A 132 -12.02 20.90 9.77
CA GLY A 132 -11.14 21.24 8.65
C GLY A 132 -11.80 21.03 7.29
N PRO A 133 -11.10 21.35 6.19
CA PRO A 133 -11.65 21.27 4.83
C PRO A 133 -11.89 19.82 4.38
N VAL A 134 -12.74 19.67 3.36
CA VAL A 134 -12.75 18.47 2.51
C VAL A 134 -11.51 18.54 1.62
N SER A 135 -10.58 17.58 1.76
CA SER A 135 -9.40 17.49 0.91
C SER A 135 -9.52 16.38 -0.13
N VAL A 136 -9.42 16.73 -1.41
CA VAL A 136 -9.50 15.82 -2.56
C VAL A 136 -8.10 15.40 -2.97
N LEU A 137 -7.71 14.19 -2.61
CA LEU A 137 -6.43 13.60 -2.95
C LEU A 137 -6.50 12.97 -4.34
N LEU A 138 -5.85 13.62 -5.31
CA LEU A 138 -5.83 13.17 -6.70
C LEU A 138 -4.72 12.15 -6.92
N GLY A 139 -5.11 10.97 -7.40
CA GLY A 139 -4.20 9.99 -7.97
C GLY A 139 -3.99 10.22 -9.46
N GLY A 140 -3.82 9.13 -10.20
CA GLY A 140 -3.51 9.19 -11.63
C GLY A 140 -3.90 7.93 -12.38
N PRO A 141 -3.94 7.96 -13.71
CA PRO A 141 -4.21 6.77 -14.50
C PRO A 141 -3.19 5.66 -14.18
N THR A 142 -3.65 4.42 -14.19
CA THR A 142 -2.81 3.24 -14.00
C THR A 142 -3.13 2.22 -15.09
N ARG A 143 -2.46 1.05 -15.03
CA ARG A 143 -2.85 -0.09 -15.86
C ARG A 143 -4.28 -0.60 -15.57
N HIS A 144 -4.82 -0.30 -14.38
CA HIS A 144 -6.10 -0.81 -13.89
C HIS A 144 -7.20 0.24 -13.87
N PHE A 145 -6.86 1.53 -13.96
CA PHE A 145 -7.81 2.64 -13.86
C PHE A 145 -7.54 3.69 -14.93
N GLY A 146 -8.61 4.16 -15.56
CA GLY A 146 -8.60 5.38 -16.36
C GLY A 146 -8.79 6.60 -15.48
N PHE A 147 -8.39 7.77 -15.99
CA PHE A 147 -8.71 9.05 -15.37
C PHE A 147 -8.86 10.11 -16.47
N SER A 148 -10.08 10.24 -16.99
CA SER A 148 -10.42 11.17 -18.07
C SER A 148 -10.74 12.58 -17.53
N SER A 149 -10.80 13.56 -18.43
CA SER A 149 -11.29 14.90 -18.13
C SER A 149 -12.71 14.89 -17.57
N HIS A 150 -13.58 14.02 -18.10
CA HIS A 150 -14.94 13.86 -17.61
C HIS A 150 -14.96 13.35 -16.17
N ASP A 151 -14.15 12.33 -15.86
CA ASP A 151 -14.04 11.79 -14.50
C ASP A 151 -13.57 12.86 -13.51
N ALA A 152 -12.65 13.75 -13.91
CA ALA A 152 -12.20 14.86 -13.08
C ALA A 152 -13.31 15.89 -12.83
N MET A 153 -14.06 16.28 -13.85
CA MET A 153 -15.17 17.22 -13.68
C MET A 153 -16.26 16.67 -12.75
N VAL A 154 -16.60 15.39 -12.87
CA VAL A 154 -17.57 14.72 -12.00
C VAL A 154 -17.05 14.60 -10.57
N LEU A 155 -15.79 14.20 -10.39
CA LEU A 155 -15.13 14.16 -9.08
C LEU A 155 -15.22 15.51 -8.36
N LEU A 156 -14.79 16.58 -9.03
CA LEU A 156 -14.77 17.93 -8.45
C LEU A 156 -16.17 18.42 -8.11
N SER A 157 -17.15 18.22 -8.99
CA SER A 157 -18.55 18.59 -8.71
C SER A 157 -19.12 17.85 -7.49
N ARG A 158 -18.83 16.55 -7.34
CA ARG A 158 -19.27 15.79 -6.17
C ARG A 158 -18.56 16.21 -4.89
N ALA A 159 -17.27 16.51 -4.97
CA ALA A 159 -16.51 16.97 -3.83
C ALA A 159 -16.95 18.38 -3.37
N GLU A 160 -17.29 19.27 -4.31
CA GLU A 160 -17.91 20.58 -4.01
C GLU A 160 -19.26 20.42 -3.30
N ARG A 161 -20.10 19.50 -3.77
CA ARG A 161 -21.38 19.19 -3.12
C ARG A 161 -21.18 18.64 -1.71
N LEU A 162 -20.20 17.77 -1.51
CA LEU A 162 -19.85 17.27 -0.18
C LEU A 162 -19.40 18.42 0.73
N ALA A 163 -18.47 19.26 0.27
CA ALA A 163 -17.95 20.39 1.03
C ALA A 163 -19.06 21.39 1.41
N ALA A 164 -19.97 21.70 0.48
CA ALA A 164 -21.13 22.55 0.72
C ALA A 164 -22.12 21.92 1.70
N ALA A 165 -22.41 20.62 1.57
CA ALA A 165 -23.33 19.92 2.47
C ALA A 165 -22.81 19.81 3.91
N THR A 166 -21.50 19.93 4.12
CA THR A 166 -20.88 19.90 5.44
C THR A 166 -20.40 21.26 5.93
N ASP A 167 -20.75 22.35 5.22
CA ASP A 167 -20.33 23.74 5.50
C ASP A 167 -18.81 23.89 5.73
N THR A 168 -18.03 23.34 4.80
CA THR A 168 -16.55 23.33 4.87
C THR A 168 -15.94 23.76 3.55
N GLU A 169 -14.72 24.28 3.62
CA GLU A 169 -13.93 24.55 2.42
C GLU A 169 -13.52 23.27 1.67
N LEU A 170 -13.27 23.41 0.37
CA LEU A 170 -12.70 22.36 -0.47
C LEU A 170 -11.23 22.68 -0.78
N ARG A 171 -10.34 21.71 -0.56
CA ARG A 171 -8.94 21.74 -1.01
C ARG A 171 -8.69 20.58 -1.97
N VAL A 172 -8.06 20.82 -3.11
CA VAL A 172 -7.66 19.80 -4.09
C VAL A 172 -6.16 19.61 -4.01
N VAL A 173 -5.73 18.37 -3.90
CA VAL A 173 -4.34 17.99 -3.62
C VAL A 173 -3.83 17.10 -4.75
N PRO A 174 -3.13 17.69 -5.73
CA PRO A 174 -2.51 16.94 -6.81
C PRO A 174 -1.47 15.95 -6.31
N GLY A 175 -1.62 14.68 -6.69
CA GLY A 175 -0.56 13.68 -6.53
C GLY A 175 0.48 13.74 -7.65
N PRO A 176 1.66 13.12 -7.48
CA PRO A 176 2.72 13.08 -8.51
C PRO A 176 2.35 12.40 -9.82
N ARG A 177 1.23 11.64 -9.85
CA ARG A 177 0.72 10.95 -11.04
C ARG A 177 -0.50 11.64 -11.65
N THR A 178 -0.94 12.77 -11.08
CA THR A 178 -2.07 13.52 -11.62
C THR A 178 -1.70 13.99 -13.02
N PRO A 179 -2.46 13.62 -14.05
CA PRO A 179 -2.09 13.94 -15.41
C PRO A 179 -2.37 15.42 -15.72
N ASP A 180 -1.59 16.01 -16.62
CA ASP A 180 -1.65 17.44 -16.93
C ASP A 180 -3.04 17.91 -17.37
N HIS A 181 -3.79 17.07 -18.10
CA HIS A 181 -5.15 17.41 -18.51
C HIS A 181 -6.12 17.51 -17.32
N VAL A 182 -5.91 16.74 -16.26
CA VAL A 182 -6.69 16.87 -15.01
C VAL A 182 -6.25 18.12 -14.26
N MET A 183 -4.94 18.40 -14.21
CA MET A 183 -4.43 19.62 -13.59
C MET A 183 -4.97 20.88 -14.23
N LYS A 184 -5.01 20.94 -15.56
CA LYS A 184 -5.59 22.06 -16.30
C LYS A 184 -7.06 22.30 -15.92
N ILE A 185 -7.86 21.24 -15.79
CA ILE A 185 -9.26 21.34 -15.36
C ILE A 185 -9.37 21.90 -13.93
N VAL A 186 -8.51 21.45 -13.01
CA VAL A 186 -8.48 21.95 -11.63
C VAL A 186 -8.12 23.44 -11.61
N GLU A 187 -7.10 23.84 -12.36
CA GLU A 187 -6.62 25.22 -12.44
C GLU A 187 -7.65 26.15 -13.09
N GLU A 188 -8.31 25.72 -14.17
CA GLU A 188 -9.40 26.46 -14.80
C GLU A 188 -10.60 26.61 -13.87
N ARG A 189 -11.00 25.52 -13.19
CA ARG A 189 -12.16 25.51 -12.28
C ARG A 189 -11.97 26.40 -11.06
N TYR A 190 -10.75 26.52 -10.55
CA TYR A 190 -10.43 27.31 -9.36
C TYR A 190 -9.57 28.54 -9.67
N CYS A 191 -9.63 29.08 -10.89
CA CYS A 191 -8.82 30.24 -11.28
C CYS A 191 -9.07 31.47 -10.41
N GLN A 192 -10.29 31.66 -9.91
CA GLN A 192 -10.65 32.75 -8.98
C GLN A 192 -10.37 32.43 -7.50
N THR A 193 -10.05 31.17 -7.18
CA THR A 193 -9.77 30.68 -5.82
C THR A 193 -8.56 29.73 -5.83
N PRO A 194 -7.37 30.22 -6.26
CA PRO A 194 -6.21 29.36 -6.49
C PRO A 194 -5.68 28.70 -5.21
N ASP A 195 -6.01 29.25 -4.05
CA ASP A 195 -5.71 28.68 -2.74
C ASP A 195 -6.40 27.32 -2.52
N ARG A 196 -7.49 27.02 -3.25
CA ARG A 196 -8.10 25.69 -3.25
C ARG A 196 -7.15 24.60 -3.73
N ILE A 197 -6.08 24.92 -4.46
CA ILE A 197 -5.08 23.94 -4.90
C ILE A 197 -3.96 23.85 -3.85
N ASP A 198 -3.99 22.80 -3.02
CA ASP A 198 -3.00 22.59 -1.98
C ASP A 198 -1.86 21.69 -2.47
N ARG A 199 -0.65 22.24 -2.45
CA ARG A 199 0.60 21.56 -2.85
C ARG A 199 1.51 21.24 -1.65
N GLN A 200 1.02 21.40 -0.42
CA GLN A 200 1.76 21.02 0.78
C GLN A 200 2.05 19.51 0.80
N PRO A 201 3.06 19.06 1.56
CA PRO A 201 3.30 17.64 1.77
C PRO A 201 2.02 16.92 2.23
N LEU A 202 1.77 15.73 1.67
CA LEU A 202 0.54 14.97 1.95
C LEU A 202 0.29 14.78 3.46
N SER A 203 1.33 14.54 4.26
CA SER A 203 1.21 14.41 5.71
C SER A 203 0.67 15.67 6.39
N THR A 204 0.99 16.87 5.87
CA THR A 204 0.48 18.15 6.37
C THR A 204 -0.99 18.32 5.99
N VAL A 205 -1.34 18.02 4.74
CA VAL A 205 -2.72 18.05 4.26
C VAL A 205 -3.58 17.14 5.13
N LEU A 206 -3.19 15.86 5.25
CA LEU A 206 -3.93 14.85 6.02
C LEU A 206 -4.19 15.27 7.47
N LYS A 207 -3.24 15.98 8.10
CA LYS A 207 -3.42 16.52 9.46
C LYS A 207 -4.46 17.64 9.52
N LYS A 208 -4.52 18.50 8.50
CA LYS A 208 -5.41 19.67 8.45
C LYS A 208 -6.82 19.37 7.96
N SER A 209 -7.02 18.33 7.14
CA SER A 209 -8.34 18.00 6.58
C SER A 209 -9.36 17.65 7.66
N GLY A 210 -10.64 17.95 7.45
CA GLY A 210 -11.74 17.41 8.26
C GLY A 210 -12.35 16.15 7.64
N ARG A 211 -12.33 16.07 6.30
CA ARG A 211 -12.79 14.92 5.51
C ARG A 211 -11.87 14.72 4.32
N LEU A 212 -11.78 13.50 3.83
CA LEU A 212 -10.90 13.14 2.73
C LEU A 212 -11.73 12.57 1.58
N VAL A 213 -11.41 12.97 0.36
CA VAL A 213 -11.89 12.33 -0.87
C VAL A 213 -10.66 11.77 -1.58
N VAL A 214 -10.67 10.49 -1.95
CA VAL A 214 -9.51 9.81 -2.54
C VAL A 214 -9.92 9.09 -3.80
N THR A 215 -9.15 9.22 -4.87
CA THR A 215 -9.36 8.44 -6.10
C THR A 215 -8.99 6.97 -5.91
N SER A 216 -9.78 6.07 -6.49
CA SER A 216 -9.65 4.62 -6.27
C SER A 216 -8.43 3.95 -6.92
N ASP A 217 -7.56 4.69 -7.62
CA ASP A 217 -6.39 4.13 -8.31
C ASP A 217 -5.21 3.83 -7.39
N SER A 218 -5.20 4.38 -6.17
CA SER A 218 -4.02 4.42 -5.31
C SER A 218 -4.30 3.75 -3.96
N ALA A 219 -3.86 2.51 -3.81
CA ALA A 219 -3.95 1.80 -2.55
C ALA A 219 -3.28 2.58 -1.41
N SER A 220 -2.11 3.17 -1.67
CA SER A 220 -1.37 3.93 -0.67
C SER A 220 -2.09 5.21 -0.23
N LEU A 221 -2.77 5.93 -1.13
CA LEU A 221 -3.55 7.11 -0.72
C LEU A 221 -4.74 6.73 0.14
N ILE A 222 -5.42 5.63 -0.20
CA ILE A 222 -6.52 5.09 0.61
C ILE A 222 -6.00 4.74 2.02
N ALA A 223 -4.84 4.09 2.11
CA ALA A 223 -4.23 3.72 3.38
C ALA A 223 -3.83 4.95 4.22
N ASP A 224 -3.14 5.92 3.61
CA ASP A 224 -2.72 7.17 4.25
C ASP A 224 -3.95 7.96 4.76
N ALA A 225 -5.04 8.01 3.97
CA ALA A 225 -6.30 8.65 4.35
C ALA A 225 -7.02 7.92 5.48
N TRP A 226 -7.19 6.60 5.35
CA TRP A 226 -7.84 5.78 6.37
C TRP A 226 -7.14 5.90 7.73
N ARG A 227 -5.79 5.87 7.78
CA ARG A 227 -5.02 5.98 9.02
C ARG A 227 -5.14 7.31 9.76
N THR A 228 -5.72 8.33 9.13
CA THR A 228 -6.06 9.57 9.85
C THR A 228 -7.20 9.35 10.83
N GLY A 229 -8.10 8.39 10.56
CA GLY A 229 -9.34 8.22 11.32
C GLY A 229 -10.47 9.14 10.86
N LYS A 230 -10.23 9.98 9.84
CA LYS A 230 -11.18 10.96 9.32
C LYS A 230 -12.12 10.32 8.30
N PRO A 231 -13.36 10.84 8.15
CA PRO A 231 -14.26 10.36 7.12
C PRO A 231 -13.61 10.40 5.74
N THR A 232 -13.46 9.21 5.15
CA THR A 232 -12.78 9.03 3.87
C THR A 232 -13.77 8.54 2.82
N TRP A 233 -13.89 9.34 1.77
CA TRP A 233 -14.74 9.11 0.62
C TRP A 233 -13.90 8.56 -0.53
N LEU A 234 -14.30 7.41 -1.08
CA LEU A 234 -13.62 6.78 -2.21
C LEU A 234 -14.32 7.16 -3.51
N TYR A 235 -13.65 7.91 -4.39
CA TYR A 235 -14.15 8.17 -5.73
C TYR A 235 -13.81 7.01 -6.68
N PRO A 236 -14.81 6.28 -7.22
CA PRO A 236 -14.58 5.16 -8.11
C PRO A 236 -14.17 5.64 -9.50
N LEU A 237 -12.92 5.41 -9.88
CA LEU A 237 -12.45 5.63 -11.24
C LEU A 237 -12.85 4.48 -12.18
N PRO A 238 -13.03 4.73 -13.48
CA PRO A 238 -13.33 3.68 -14.45
C PRO A 238 -12.24 2.60 -14.48
N VAL A 239 -12.63 1.34 -14.30
CA VAL A 239 -11.72 0.20 -14.33
C VAL A 239 -11.30 -0.09 -15.78
N ARG A 240 -9.99 -0.18 -16.03
CA ARG A 240 -9.42 -0.68 -17.28
C ARG A 240 -9.25 -2.19 -17.20
N LEU A 241 -10.14 -2.91 -17.86
CA LEU A 241 -10.02 -4.36 -18.07
C LEU A 241 -9.65 -4.62 -19.53
N PRO A 242 -8.36 -4.80 -19.87
CA PRO A 242 -7.99 -5.23 -21.20
C PRO A 242 -8.71 -6.56 -21.56
N PRO A 243 -9.06 -6.80 -22.83
CA PRO A 243 -9.87 -7.95 -23.26
C PRO A 243 -9.33 -9.31 -22.77
N VAL A 244 -8.00 -9.47 -22.77
CA VAL A 244 -7.30 -10.68 -22.27
C VAL A 244 -7.57 -10.91 -20.78
N GLN A 245 -7.73 -9.84 -20.00
CA GLN A 245 -8.04 -9.95 -18.57
C GLN A 245 -9.50 -10.32 -18.33
N ARG A 246 -10.43 -9.97 -19.22
CA ARG A 246 -11.82 -10.45 -19.17
C ARG A 246 -11.91 -11.95 -19.43
N LEU A 247 -11.19 -12.43 -20.45
CA LEU A 247 -11.06 -13.87 -20.74
C LEU A 247 -10.43 -14.63 -19.56
N LYS A 248 -9.40 -14.04 -18.92
CA LYS A 248 -8.80 -14.60 -17.72
C LYS A 248 -9.80 -14.70 -16.57
N ILE A 249 -10.58 -13.64 -16.31
CA ILE A 249 -11.63 -13.65 -15.27
C ILE A 249 -12.68 -14.74 -15.56
N MET A 250 -13.10 -14.91 -16.82
CA MET A 250 -14.05 -15.96 -17.21
C MET A 250 -13.46 -17.37 -16.98
N ALA A 251 -12.21 -17.60 -17.38
CA ALA A 251 -11.52 -18.88 -17.12
C ALA A 251 -11.33 -19.13 -15.61
N ASP A 252 -11.04 -18.08 -14.84
CA ASP A 252 -10.86 -18.15 -13.39
C ASP A 252 -12.16 -18.52 -12.65
N HIS A 253 -13.34 -18.24 -13.21
CA HIS A 253 -14.63 -18.70 -12.64
C HIS A 253 -14.84 -20.21 -12.83
N ILE A 254 -14.20 -20.82 -13.84
CA ILE A 254 -14.41 -22.23 -14.19
C ILE A 254 -13.43 -23.12 -13.40
N THR A 255 -12.17 -22.70 -13.24
CA THR A 255 -11.15 -23.47 -12.50
C THR A 255 -10.20 -22.59 -11.68
N PRO A 256 -10.65 -22.00 -10.56
CA PRO A 256 -9.79 -21.17 -9.71
C PRO A 256 -8.61 -21.95 -9.11
N GLU A 257 -8.82 -23.22 -8.76
CA GLU A 257 -7.77 -24.09 -8.21
C GLU A 257 -6.63 -24.38 -9.19
N LEU A 258 -6.96 -24.52 -10.48
CA LEU A 258 -5.93 -24.72 -11.51
C LEU A 258 -5.03 -23.48 -11.59
N ARG A 259 -5.61 -22.29 -11.55
CA ARG A 259 -4.86 -21.04 -11.54
C ARG A 259 -3.93 -20.96 -10.33
N TYR A 260 -4.43 -21.24 -9.13
CA TYR A 260 -3.61 -21.24 -7.92
C TYR A 260 -2.52 -22.31 -7.95
N THR A 261 -2.80 -23.47 -8.53
CA THR A 261 -1.78 -24.51 -8.78
C THR A 261 -0.67 -23.99 -9.70
N LEU A 262 -1.03 -23.32 -10.80
CA LEU A 262 -0.06 -22.73 -11.73
C LEU A 262 0.77 -21.60 -11.09
N ILE A 263 0.16 -20.79 -10.21
CA ILE A 263 0.88 -19.77 -9.45
C ILE A 263 1.83 -20.42 -8.43
N ARG A 264 1.38 -21.47 -7.72
CA ARG A 264 2.22 -22.22 -6.77
C ARG A 264 3.42 -22.86 -7.46
N ARG A 265 3.30 -23.27 -8.72
CA ARG A 265 4.40 -23.77 -9.56
C ARG A 265 5.30 -22.65 -10.14
N GLY A 266 4.94 -21.39 -9.95
CA GLY A 266 5.64 -20.24 -10.53
C GLY A 266 5.41 -20.04 -12.03
N TRP A 267 4.50 -20.80 -12.65
CA TRP A 267 4.21 -20.75 -14.09
C TRP A 267 3.29 -19.59 -14.47
N LEU A 268 2.50 -19.10 -13.51
CA LEU A 268 1.60 -17.97 -13.70
C LEU A 268 1.86 -16.87 -12.67
N ALA A 269 1.77 -15.61 -13.10
CA ALA A 269 1.84 -14.47 -12.19
C ALA A 269 0.49 -14.24 -11.49
N GLY A 270 0.57 -13.83 -10.21
CA GLY A 270 -0.60 -13.41 -9.44
C GLY A 270 -1.37 -12.24 -10.06
N GLY A 271 -2.66 -12.22 -9.79
CA GLY A 271 -3.60 -11.20 -10.26
C GLY A 271 -3.68 -9.99 -9.33
N THR A 272 -4.52 -9.04 -9.72
CA THR A 272 -4.84 -7.89 -8.87
C THR A 272 -6.33 -7.61 -9.01
N ASP A 273 -7.02 -7.50 -7.89
CA ASP A 273 -8.44 -7.20 -7.79
C ASP A 273 -8.68 -6.05 -6.82
N PHE A 274 -8.63 -4.83 -7.37
CA PHE A 274 -8.95 -3.62 -6.62
C PHE A 274 -10.45 -3.54 -6.30
N THR A 275 -11.32 -4.08 -7.16
CA THR A 275 -12.77 -4.02 -6.96
C THR A 275 -13.17 -4.79 -5.72
N ARG A 276 -12.66 -6.03 -5.56
CA ARG A 276 -12.88 -6.84 -4.36
C ARG A 276 -12.42 -6.12 -3.10
N TRP A 277 -11.24 -5.51 -3.13
CA TRP A 277 -10.71 -4.78 -1.98
C TRP A 277 -11.54 -3.53 -1.66
N HIS A 278 -11.87 -2.69 -2.63
CA HIS A 278 -12.71 -1.51 -2.42
C HIS A 278 -14.09 -1.88 -1.86
N GLN A 279 -14.72 -2.95 -2.37
CA GLN A 279 -15.98 -3.45 -1.84
C GLN A 279 -15.83 -3.96 -0.39
N ALA A 280 -14.71 -4.58 -0.04
CA ALA A 280 -14.45 -4.97 1.35
C ALA A 280 -14.34 -3.74 2.26
N LEU A 281 -13.61 -2.70 1.85
CA LEU A 281 -13.49 -1.45 2.61
C LEU A 281 -14.84 -0.78 2.85
N VAL A 282 -15.70 -0.74 1.81
CA VAL A 282 -17.04 -0.16 1.91
C VAL A 282 -17.94 -1.00 2.82
N ARG A 283 -17.94 -2.34 2.67
CA ARG A 283 -18.73 -3.24 3.53
C ARG A 283 -18.32 -3.18 4.99
N GLN A 284 -17.04 -2.99 5.27
CA GLN A 284 -16.51 -2.82 6.62
C GLN A 284 -16.73 -1.42 7.19
N GLY A 285 -17.27 -0.48 6.40
CA GLY A 285 -17.48 0.90 6.83
C GLY A 285 -16.18 1.68 7.05
N LEU A 286 -15.08 1.29 6.39
CA LEU A 286 -13.79 1.99 6.47
C LEU A 286 -13.72 3.18 5.50
N VAL A 287 -14.47 3.12 4.40
CA VAL A 287 -14.60 4.20 3.41
C VAL A 287 -16.03 4.26 2.87
N ARG A 288 -16.47 5.43 2.40
CA ARG A 288 -17.77 5.61 1.73
C ARG A 288 -17.60 5.95 0.25
N PRO A 289 -18.34 5.32 -0.68
CA PRO A 289 -18.24 5.69 -2.10
C PRO A 289 -18.73 7.11 -2.37
N LEU A 290 -17.94 7.93 -3.08
CA LEU A 290 -18.36 9.25 -3.56
C LEU A 290 -19.24 9.11 -4.82
N THR A 291 -20.46 8.64 -4.60
CA THR A 291 -21.53 8.46 -5.59
C THR A 291 -22.75 9.30 -5.20
N GLU A 292 -23.74 9.42 -6.09
CA GLU A 292 -24.98 10.12 -5.75
C GLU A 292 -25.68 9.53 -4.51
N GLN A 293 -25.67 8.20 -4.38
CA GLN A 293 -26.20 7.53 -3.19
C GLN A 293 -25.35 7.80 -1.95
N GLY A 294 -24.03 7.80 -2.11
CA GLY A 294 -23.10 8.13 -1.03
C GLY A 294 -23.37 9.50 -0.45
N LEU A 295 -23.52 10.52 -1.32
CA LEU A 295 -23.73 11.92 -0.96
C LEU A 295 -25.04 12.20 -0.20
N LYS A 296 -25.97 11.24 -0.10
CA LYS A 296 -27.18 11.38 0.73
C LYS A 296 -26.89 11.43 2.24
N GLU A 297 -25.71 10.98 2.67
CA GLU A 297 -25.26 11.09 4.06
C GLU A 297 -23.87 11.76 4.09
N PRO A 298 -23.79 13.10 3.92
CA PRO A 298 -22.53 13.84 3.87
C PRO A 298 -21.76 13.81 5.20
N ASP A 299 -22.47 13.59 6.31
CA ASP A 299 -21.92 13.45 7.66
C ASP A 299 -21.52 12.02 8.05
N TRP A 300 -21.47 11.12 7.07
CA TRP A 300 -20.97 9.78 7.31
C TRP A 300 -19.57 9.81 7.91
N ARG A 301 -19.34 8.91 8.89
CA ARG A 301 -18.07 8.70 9.56
C ARG A 301 -17.87 7.22 9.84
N MET A 302 -16.63 6.81 10.03
CA MET A 302 -16.32 5.48 10.56
C MET A 302 -17.01 5.31 11.92
N SER A 303 -17.70 4.19 12.10
CA SER A 303 -18.54 3.97 13.30
C SER A 303 -17.72 3.58 14.53
N CYS A 304 -16.56 2.96 14.35
CA CYS A 304 -15.68 2.52 15.42
C CYS A 304 -14.21 2.60 15.02
N PRO A 305 -13.29 2.67 16.00
CA PRO A 305 -11.87 2.52 15.74
C PRO A 305 -11.57 1.22 15.00
N ALA A 306 -10.67 1.28 14.02
CA ALA A 306 -10.29 0.11 13.22
C ALA A 306 -8.89 -0.39 13.63
N PRO A 307 -8.67 -1.70 13.77
CA PRO A 307 -7.34 -2.23 14.06
C PRO A 307 -6.37 -2.02 12.88
N ASP A 308 -5.11 -1.67 13.18
CA ASP A 308 -4.00 -1.53 12.23
C ASP A 308 -2.76 -2.29 12.74
N GLY A 309 -2.97 -3.52 13.20
CA GLY A 309 -1.91 -4.38 13.75
C GLY A 309 -0.97 -5.00 12.72
N GLU A 310 -1.14 -4.70 11.43
CA GLU A 310 -0.49 -5.42 10.33
C GLU A 310 1.00 -5.14 10.24
N LEU A 311 1.43 -3.93 10.58
CA LEU A 311 2.86 -3.59 10.64
C LEU A 311 3.57 -4.45 11.71
N ARG A 312 2.93 -4.65 12.86
CA ARG A 312 3.44 -5.52 13.93
C ARG A 312 3.51 -6.98 13.47
N ALA A 313 2.45 -7.48 12.85
CA ALA A 313 2.43 -8.84 12.31
C ALA A 313 3.52 -9.06 11.25
N CYS A 314 3.72 -8.11 10.33
CA CYS A 314 4.80 -8.15 9.36
C CYS A 314 6.17 -8.17 10.04
N ARG A 315 6.40 -7.27 11.00
CA ARG A 315 7.65 -7.20 11.78
C ARG A 315 7.94 -8.53 12.46
N ASP A 316 6.97 -9.10 13.16
CA ASP A 316 7.16 -10.34 13.92
C ASP A 316 7.53 -11.51 13.00
N ARG A 317 6.93 -11.57 11.80
CA ARG A 317 7.30 -12.52 10.75
C ARG A 317 8.73 -12.31 10.25
N VAL A 318 9.17 -11.06 10.08
CA VAL A 318 10.55 -10.76 9.69
C VAL A 318 11.54 -11.14 10.79
N LEU A 319 11.25 -10.83 12.05
CA LEU A 319 12.12 -11.18 13.17
C LEU A 319 12.20 -12.69 13.41
N ALA A 320 11.12 -13.44 13.17
CA ALA A 320 11.15 -14.90 13.19
C ALA A 320 12.17 -15.46 12.18
N LEU A 321 12.24 -14.88 10.98
CA LEU A 321 13.24 -15.30 9.97
C LEU A 321 14.69 -15.05 10.42
N VAL A 322 14.91 -14.02 11.24
CA VAL A 322 16.24 -13.72 11.81
C VAL A 322 16.58 -14.73 12.91
N ALA A 323 15.62 -14.99 13.82
CA ALA A 323 15.79 -15.91 14.93
C ALA A 323 16.13 -17.33 14.47
N ASP A 324 15.49 -17.82 13.40
CA ASP A 324 15.77 -19.13 12.79
C ASP A 324 17.21 -19.29 12.28
N ARG A 325 17.95 -18.19 12.06
CA ARG A 325 19.32 -18.19 11.51
C ARG A 325 20.39 -18.02 12.59
N LEU A 326 20.04 -17.48 13.77
CA LEU A 326 21.00 -17.33 14.86
C LEU A 326 21.21 -18.69 15.54
N PRO A 327 22.47 -19.12 15.76
CA PRO A 327 22.73 -20.33 16.52
C PRO A 327 22.14 -20.17 17.93
N VAL A 328 21.40 -21.18 18.41
CA VAL A 328 20.91 -21.23 19.80
C VAL A 328 22.12 -21.19 20.72
N SER A 329 22.41 -20.03 21.30
CA SER A 329 23.51 -19.88 22.25
C SER A 329 23.14 -20.60 23.55
N GLY A 330 23.79 -21.74 23.79
CA GLY A 330 23.99 -22.35 25.10
C GLY A 330 22.77 -22.99 25.78
N ARG A 331 22.44 -24.23 25.41
CA ARG A 331 22.10 -25.20 26.47
C ARG A 331 23.39 -25.44 27.25
N VAL A 332 23.53 -24.76 28.38
CA VAL A 332 24.45 -25.18 29.43
C VAL A 332 23.99 -26.57 29.84
N GLU A 333 24.70 -27.59 29.36
CA GLU A 333 24.64 -28.93 29.94
C GLU A 333 24.99 -28.79 31.43
N ARG A 334 24.06 -29.22 32.28
CA ARG A 334 24.25 -29.37 33.71
C ARG A 334 24.82 -30.75 33.99
#